data_AF-A0A949I4V0-F1
#
_entry.id   AF-A0A949I4V0-F1
#
_cell.length_a   1.000
_cell.length_b   1.000
_cell.length_c   1.000
_cell.angle_alpha   90.00
_cell.angle_beta   90.00
_cell.angle_gamma   90.00
#
_symmetry.space_group_name_H-M   'P 1'
#
loop_
_entity.id
_entity.type
_entity.pdbx_description
1 polymer ?
#
loop_
_entity_poly.entity_id
_entity_poly.type
_entity_poly.pdbx_seq_one_letter_code
_entity_poly.pdbx_strand_id
1 'polypeptide(L)'
;MRQSKLSRWAGASAVVLLAGALVSCGGGKSSTTSGAGAPVTVGPPGTTALDPNNAPPPPAAGSEPSYKDASRFLTQGTFGIQSEQQITDLTKMGYERWLWDQFRKDAASQVAYLDAQKSREQDGRAREEMSYEAMWQQWLKEDDQLRARVSWALLQIVVVSNIAPDLRPYGMSSYMDMLNRDAFGNYRQLLEDVTLHPTMGYYLNMLQSEKGNTAQGTHPNENYAREILQLFSIGLVQLNPDGTRKLDASGKPIPTYDENVIKGFAKAFSGWSFGTGNPADDKAFSNVDMEQIPNWVTPMKAWPTRHSTGDKLLLDGKTLPAGGTPESDMKAALDAIFNHPNVPPFVSLRLIQRLVTSNPSPDYVRRVADVFANNGAGVRGDLKAVVRAILLDPEARDVNKMSDPRFGKQREPVIRFANLLRAFNATSKSGTNRIQYLDSA
;
A
#
# COMPACT_ATOMS: atom_id res chain seq x y z
N MET A 1 -43.63 13.99 -17.72
CA MET A 1 -43.58 15.36 -18.27
C MET A 1 -42.14 15.63 -18.71
N ARG A 2 -41.94 15.91 -20.01
CA ARG A 2 -40.71 16.36 -20.71
C ARG A 2 -39.49 15.43 -20.79
N GLN A 3 -39.40 14.77 -21.95
CA GLN A 3 -38.16 14.42 -22.65
C GLN A 3 -37.49 15.65 -23.28
N SER A 4 -36.16 15.61 -23.43
CA SER A 4 -35.35 16.22 -24.52
C SER A 4 -33.87 16.06 -24.16
N LYS A 5 -32.88 15.80 -25.02
CA LYS A 5 -32.77 15.66 -26.48
C LYS A 5 -31.37 15.04 -26.76
N LEU A 6 -31.29 14.12 -27.70
CA LEU A 6 -30.07 13.61 -28.32
C LEU A 6 -29.84 14.31 -29.67
N SER A 7 -28.60 14.69 -29.97
CA SER A 7 -28.08 14.95 -31.33
C SER A 7 -26.54 14.96 -31.27
N ARG A 8 -25.86 13.90 -31.69
CA ARG A 8 -25.25 13.70 -33.03
C ARG A 8 -24.34 14.84 -33.50
N TRP A 9 -23.03 14.62 -33.48
CA TRP A 9 -22.08 15.07 -34.52
C TRP A 9 -21.01 13.98 -34.73
N ALA A 10 -20.85 13.57 -35.99
CA ALA A 10 -19.78 12.70 -36.49
C ALA A 10 -18.96 13.52 -37.50
N GLY A 11 -17.64 13.32 -37.54
CA GLY A 11 -16.76 14.01 -38.49
C GLY A 11 -15.33 13.47 -38.51
N ALA A 12 -15.08 12.61 -39.50
CA ALA A 12 -13.86 12.38 -40.31
C ALA A 12 -12.43 12.44 -39.72
N SER A 13 -11.79 11.26 -39.76
CA SER A 13 -10.47 10.89 -40.30
C SER A 13 -9.33 11.91 -40.49
N ALA A 14 -8.13 11.56 -40.00
CA ALA A 14 -6.88 11.60 -40.78
C ALA A 14 -5.80 10.69 -40.14
N VAL A 15 -5.21 9.85 -40.99
CA VAL A 15 -4.10 8.93 -40.74
C VAL A 15 -2.78 9.67 -40.96
N VAL A 16 -1.79 9.48 -40.08
CA VAL A 16 -0.36 9.68 -40.40
C VAL A 16 0.45 8.55 -39.77
N LEU A 17 0.98 7.68 -40.63
CA LEU A 17 2.03 6.70 -40.37
C LEU A 17 3.39 7.39 -40.53
N LEU A 18 4.31 7.15 -39.60
CA LEU A 18 5.75 7.23 -39.89
C LEU A 18 6.51 6.18 -39.07
N ALA A 19 7.03 5.20 -39.80
CA ALA A 19 7.99 4.21 -39.33
C ALA A 19 9.41 4.77 -39.44
N GLY A 20 10.26 4.41 -38.49
CA GLY A 20 11.70 4.65 -38.55
C GLY A 20 12.43 3.58 -37.76
N ALA A 21 12.85 2.53 -38.45
CA ALA A 21 13.80 1.55 -37.94
C ALA A 21 15.22 2.02 -38.22
N LEU A 22 16.12 1.90 -37.24
CA LEU A 22 17.57 1.88 -37.48
C LEU A 22 18.20 0.78 -36.62
N VAL A 23 18.78 -0.19 -37.32
CA VAL A 23 19.74 -1.18 -36.85
C VAL A 23 21.14 -0.60 -37.04
N SER A 24 22.05 -0.81 -36.09
CA SER A 24 23.47 -0.91 -36.41
C SER A 24 24.17 -1.89 -35.47
N CYS A 25 24.79 -2.89 -36.09
CA CYS A 25 25.84 -3.73 -35.53
C CYS A 25 27.20 -3.00 -35.59
N GLY A 26 28.20 -3.47 -34.85
CA GLY A 26 29.61 -3.19 -35.16
C GLY A 26 30.54 -3.21 -33.96
N GLY A 27 31.18 -4.37 -33.71
CA GLY A 27 32.26 -4.53 -32.75
C GLY A 27 33.63 -4.12 -33.28
N GLY A 28 34.53 -3.76 -32.36
CA GLY A 28 35.96 -3.58 -32.61
C GLY A 28 36.74 -3.89 -31.32
N LYS A 29 37.59 -4.92 -31.38
CA LYS A 29 38.52 -5.30 -30.31
C LYS A 29 39.79 -4.44 -30.41
N SER A 30 40.26 -3.91 -29.29
CA SER A 30 41.67 -3.57 -29.06
C SER A 30 42.03 -3.83 -27.60
N SER A 31 43.06 -4.66 -27.41
CA SER A 31 43.59 -5.12 -26.14
C SER A 31 44.50 -4.09 -25.48
N THR A 32 44.20 -3.74 -24.22
CA THR A 32 45.19 -3.24 -23.25
C THR A 32 44.78 -3.70 -21.86
N THR A 33 45.69 -4.44 -21.22
CA THR A 33 45.63 -4.90 -19.83
C THR A 33 45.77 -3.74 -18.85
N SER A 34 44.71 -3.50 -18.08
CA SER A 34 44.79 -2.89 -16.75
C SER A 34 43.56 -3.35 -15.97
N GLY A 35 43.76 -3.90 -14.77
CA GLY A 35 42.69 -4.35 -13.89
C GLY A 35 41.76 -3.21 -13.53
N ALA A 36 40.65 -3.09 -14.25
CA ALA A 36 39.50 -2.29 -13.90
C ALA A 36 38.39 -3.29 -13.56
N GLY A 37 37.81 -3.16 -12.35
CA GLY A 37 36.62 -3.92 -11.98
C GLY A 37 35.58 -3.80 -13.10
N ALA A 38 34.94 -4.92 -13.42
CA ALA A 38 33.85 -4.94 -14.38
C ALA A 38 32.89 -3.79 -14.07
N PRO A 39 32.36 -3.07 -15.09
CA PRO A 39 31.35 -2.08 -14.84
C PRO A 39 30.20 -2.82 -14.17
N VAL A 40 29.94 -2.50 -12.90
CA VAL A 40 28.70 -2.91 -12.25
C VAL A 40 27.63 -2.25 -13.09
N THR A 41 26.93 -3.05 -13.90
CA THR A 41 25.66 -2.62 -14.47
C THR A 41 24.79 -2.31 -13.27
N VAL A 42 24.71 -1.02 -12.92
CA VAL A 42 23.83 -0.55 -11.86
C VAL A 42 22.44 -0.88 -12.40
N GLY A 43 21.87 -1.97 -11.91
CA GLY A 43 20.47 -2.29 -12.15
C GLY A 43 19.61 -1.12 -11.72
N PRO A 44 18.33 -1.08 -12.12
CA PRO A 44 17.40 -0.07 -11.65
C PRO A 44 17.56 0.15 -10.13
N PRO A 45 17.56 1.40 -9.63
CA PRO A 45 17.62 1.65 -8.18
C PRO A 45 16.60 0.77 -7.45
N GLY A 46 17.03 0.03 -6.42
CA GLY A 46 16.16 -0.92 -5.71
C GLY A 46 16.38 -2.40 -6.03
N THR A 47 17.10 -2.78 -7.09
CA THR A 47 17.31 -4.20 -7.46
C THR A 47 18.47 -4.90 -6.73
N THR A 48 19.22 -4.19 -5.89
CA THR A 48 20.20 -4.79 -4.99
C THR A 48 19.71 -4.63 -3.57
N ALA A 49 19.56 -5.74 -2.83
CA ALA A 49 19.19 -5.67 -1.43
C ALA A 49 20.26 -4.89 -0.65
N LEU A 50 19.82 -4.01 0.26
CA LEU A 50 20.73 -3.38 1.20
C LEU A 50 21.24 -4.43 2.19
N ASP A 51 22.55 -4.42 2.46
CA ASP A 51 23.13 -5.30 3.47
C ASP A 51 22.50 -4.99 4.84
N PRO A 52 21.85 -5.95 5.52
CA PRO A 52 21.19 -5.70 6.78
C PRO A 52 22.17 -5.38 7.92
N ASN A 53 23.43 -5.84 7.83
CA ASN A 53 24.41 -5.75 8.91
C ASN A 53 25.41 -4.62 8.69
N ASN A 54 25.69 -4.26 7.44
CA ASN A 54 26.63 -3.21 7.10
C ASN A 54 25.90 -2.01 6.50
N ALA A 55 26.02 -0.87 7.16
CA ALA A 55 25.42 0.35 6.67
C ALA A 55 26.11 0.82 5.37
N PRO A 56 25.36 1.31 4.37
CA PRO A 56 25.95 1.86 3.15
C PRO A 56 26.96 2.97 3.48
N PRO A 57 28.06 3.06 2.72
CA PRO A 57 29.00 4.16 2.87
C PRO A 57 28.30 5.49 2.50
N PRO A 58 28.77 6.62 3.04
CA PRO A 58 28.39 7.94 2.54
C PRO A 58 28.66 8.09 1.04
N PRO A 59 27.99 9.03 0.34
CA PRO A 59 28.30 9.34 -1.05
C PRO A 59 29.78 9.71 -1.23
N ALA A 60 30.34 9.36 -2.38
CA ALA A 60 31.67 9.82 -2.75
C ALA A 60 31.69 11.35 -2.92
N ALA A 61 32.85 11.97 -2.70
CA ALA A 61 33.01 13.41 -2.88
C ALA A 61 32.58 13.85 -4.29
N GLY A 62 31.69 14.84 -4.38
CA GLY A 62 31.11 15.34 -5.62
C GLY A 62 29.84 14.59 -6.08
N SER A 63 29.42 13.55 -5.38
CA SER A 63 28.17 12.81 -5.63
C SER A 63 27.11 12.99 -4.53
N GLU A 64 27.36 13.91 -3.60
CA GLU A 64 26.44 14.24 -2.53
C GLU A 64 25.12 14.81 -3.08
N PRO A 65 23.98 14.48 -2.47
CA PRO A 65 22.73 15.17 -2.72
C PRO A 65 22.88 16.69 -2.61
N SER A 66 22.34 17.43 -3.58
CA SER A 66 22.18 18.87 -3.40
C SER A 66 21.23 19.16 -2.23
N TYR A 67 21.41 20.30 -1.56
CA TYR A 67 20.52 20.70 -0.46
C TYR A 67 19.03 20.70 -0.87
N LYS A 68 18.73 21.19 -2.09
CA LYS A 68 17.37 21.22 -2.63
C LYS A 68 16.81 19.81 -2.83
N ASP A 69 17.60 18.88 -3.36
CA ASP A 69 17.14 17.52 -3.59
C ASP A 69 17.05 16.71 -2.29
N ALA A 70 17.96 16.94 -1.32
CA ALA A 70 17.84 16.40 0.02
C ALA A 70 16.53 16.87 0.71
N SER A 71 16.19 18.15 0.60
CA SER A 71 14.91 18.70 1.09
C SER A 71 13.70 18.04 0.40
N ARG A 72 13.75 17.87 -0.93
CA ARG A 72 12.70 17.18 -1.70
C ARG A 72 12.55 15.72 -1.27
N PHE A 73 13.65 15.00 -1.12
CA PHE A 73 13.69 13.62 -0.64
C PHE A 73 13.03 13.50 0.74
N LEU A 74 13.42 14.33 1.71
CA LEU A 74 12.85 14.31 3.07
C LEU A 74 11.36 14.67 3.07
N THR A 75 10.93 15.58 2.20
CA THR A 75 9.52 15.93 2.04
C THR A 75 8.67 14.75 1.53
N GLN A 76 9.25 13.89 0.70
CA GLN A 76 8.57 12.70 0.17
C GLN A 76 8.59 11.55 1.18
N GLY A 77 9.72 11.38 1.89
CA GLY A 77 9.96 10.30 2.83
C GLY A 77 9.56 10.56 4.29
N THR A 78 9.12 11.76 4.67
CA THR A 78 8.71 12.09 6.06
C THR A 78 7.41 12.88 6.11
N PHE A 79 6.83 13.06 7.31
CA PHE A 79 5.70 14.00 7.51
C PHE A 79 6.13 15.46 7.59
N GLY A 80 7.43 15.74 7.45
CA GLY A 80 7.99 17.06 7.39
C GLY A 80 9.39 17.13 7.97
N ILE A 81 10.15 18.07 7.44
CA ILE A 81 11.52 18.35 7.87
C ILE A 81 11.47 19.07 9.22
N GLN A 82 12.25 18.62 10.18
CA GLN A 82 12.29 19.23 11.52
C GLN A 82 13.20 20.45 11.59
N SER A 83 14.28 20.48 10.82
CA SER A 83 15.25 21.58 10.82
C SER A 83 16.09 21.60 9.55
N GLU A 84 16.74 22.72 9.26
CA GLU A 84 17.72 22.82 8.17
C GLU A 84 18.94 21.92 8.40
N GLN A 85 19.26 21.63 9.66
CA GLN A 85 20.34 20.71 10.02
C GLN A 85 20.05 19.31 9.50
N GLN A 86 18.81 18.83 9.57
CA GLN A 86 18.41 17.53 9.04
C GLN A 86 18.66 17.43 7.52
N ILE A 87 18.47 18.51 6.77
CA ILE A 87 18.77 18.55 5.32
C ILE A 87 20.28 18.45 5.12
N THR A 88 21.07 19.21 5.87
CA THR A 88 22.54 19.21 5.82
C THR A 88 23.13 17.86 6.23
N ASP A 89 22.51 17.18 7.18
CA ASP A 89 22.95 15.84 7.59
C ASP A 89 22.65 14.83 6.48
N LEU A 90 21.51 14.93 5.81
CA LEU A 90 21.18 14.06 4.67
C LEU A 90 22.12 14.26 3.48
N THR A 91 22.57 15.48 3.18
CA THR A 91 23.53 15.69 2.07
C THR A 91 24.86 14.97 2.35
N LYS A 92 25.31 14.93 3.60
CA LYS A 92 26.52 14.21 4.01
C LYS A 92 26.30 12.70 4.11
N MET A 93 25.16 12.29 4.66
CA MET A 93 24.81 10.89 4.90
C MET A 93 24.50 10.14 3.60
N GLY A 94 23.84 10.80 2.65
CA GLY A 94 23.32 10.19 1.44
C GLY A 94 22.00 9.44 1.63
N TYR A 95 21.28 9.23 0.53
CA TYR A 95 19.94 8.63 0.55
C TYR A 95 19.93 7.17 0.99
N GLU A 96 20.90 6.37 0.50
CA GLU A 96 20.97 4.93 0.78
C GLU A 96 21.18 4.65 2.27
N ARG A 97 22.11 5.38 2.89
CA ARG A 97 22.37 5.27 4.33
C ARG A 97 21.17 5.74 5.15
N TRP A 98 20.54 6.85 4.76
CA TRP A 98 19.33 7.32 5.44
C TRP A 98 18.18 6.31 5.37
N LEU A 99 17.94 5.71 4.20
CA LEU A 99 16.94 4.65 4.03
C LEU A 99 17.28 3.42 4.88
N TRP A 100 18.54 3.01 4.88
CA TRP A 100 19.03 1.91 5.73
C TRP A 100 18.75 2.16 7.21
N ASP A 101 19.05 3.36 7.72
CA ASP A 101 18.77 3.75 9.11
C ASP A 101 17.25 3.73 9.38
N GLN A 102 16.44 4.29 8.48
CA GLN A 102 14.98 4.36 8.64
C GLN A 102 14.28 2.99 8.60
N PHE A 103 14.73 2.07 7.74
CA PHE A 103 14.17 0.72 7.66
C PHE A 103 14.36 -0.10 8.94
N ARG A 104 15.31 0.29 9.79
CA ARG A 104 15.66 -0.39 11.04
C ARG A 104 15.06 0.26 12.28
N LYS A 105 14.40 1.42 12.15
CA LYS A 105 13.72 2.05 13.28
C LYS A 105 12.50 1.21 13.68
N ASP A 106 12.34 1.05 14.99
CA ASP A 106 11.20 0.36 15.58
C ASP A 106 9.89 1.07 15.21
N ALA A 107 8.83 0.30 15.05
CA ALA A 107 7.51 0.85 14.77
C ALA A 107 6.91 1.44 16.05
N ALA A 108 6.39 2.66 15.97
CA ALA A 108 5.54 3.19 17.03
C ALA A 108 4.23 2.37 17.13
N SER A 109 3.79 2.07 18.35
CA SER A 109 2.52 1.38 18.60
C SER A 109 1.43 2.37 19.02
N GLN A 110 0.40 2.46 18.19
CA GLN A 110 -0.80 3.24 18.44
C GLN A 110 -1.68 2.61 19.52
N VAL A 111 -1.73 1.28 19.61
CA VAL A 111 -2.44 0.61 20.73
C VAL A 111 -1.77 0.94 22.06
N ALA A 112 -0.45 0.86 22.14
CA ALA A 112 0.28 1.21 23.37
C ALA A 112 0.09 2.70 23.75
N TYR A 113 0.08 3.59 22.75
CA TYR A 113 -0.21 5.00 22.97
C TYR A 113 -1.63 5.21 23.53
N LEU A 114 -2.62 4.54 22.92
CA LEU A 114 -4.01 4.60 23.33
C LEU A 114 -4.20 4.07 24.75
N ASP A 115 -3.56 2.96 25.12
CA ASP A 115 -3.59 2.44 26.49
C ASP A 115 -3.02 3.44 27.51
N ALA A 116 -1.91 4.11 27.15
CA ALA A 116 -1.29 5.13 27.99
C ALA A 116 -2.14 6.41 28.14
N GLN A 117 -2.96 6.77 27.14
CA GLN A 117 -3.92 7.87 27.27
C GLN A 117 -5.15 7.47 28.08
N LYS A 118 -5.71 6.30 27.78
CA LYS A 118 -6.84 5.72 28.52
C LYS A 118 -6.56 5.63 30.01
N SER A 119 -5.34 5.28 30.42
CA SER A 119 -4.96 5.21 31.84
C SER A 119 -4.96 6.55 32.57
N ARG A 120 -5.03 7.67 31.84
CA ARG A 120 -5.12 9.04 32.40
C ARG A 120 -6.56 9.50 32.58
N GLU A 121 -7.53 8.79 32.00
CA GLU A 121 -8.94 9.12 32.07
C GLU A 121 -9.58 8.52 33.33
N GLN A 122 -10.43 9.30 34.00
CA GLN A 122 -11.07 8.88 35.26
C GLN A 122 -12.05 7.71 35.09
N ASP A 123 -12.69 7.61 33.92
CA ASP A 123 -13.62 6.53 33.59
C ASP A 123 -12.94 5.31 32.95
N GLY A 124 -11.63 5.39 32.69
CA GLY A 124 -10.85 4.32 32.07
C GLY A 124 -11.32 3.92 30.66
N ARG A 125 -12.04 4.80 29.94
CA ARG A 125 -12.57 4.49 28.60
C ARG A 125 -11.64 4.96 27.50
N ALA A 126 -11.44 4.10 26.51
CA ALA A 126 -10.82 4.51 25.26
C ALA A 126 -11.82 5.32 24.43
N ARG A 127 -11.36 6.44 23.86
CA ARG A 127 -12.18 7.27 22.97
C ARG A 127 -11.55 7.35 21.59
N GLU A 128 -12.36 7.66 20.59
CA GLU A 128 -11.94 7.75 19.18
C GLU A 128 -10.78 8.73 19.01
N GLU A 129 -10.84 9.86 19.71
CA GLU A 129 -9.87 10.94 19.68
C GLU A 129 -8.46 10.47 20.04
N MET A 130 -8.34 9.45 20.90
CA MET A 130 -7.06 8.86 21.30
C MET A 130 -6.38 8.12 20.15
N SER A 131 -7.16 7.55 19.22
CA SER A 131 -6.63 6.88 18.03
C SER A 131 -6.07 7.91 17.04
N TYR A 132 -6.80 9.01 16.82
CA TYR A 132 -6.30 10.14 16.03
C TYR A 132 -5.03 10.74 16.65
N GLU A 133 -5.02 10.91 17.97
CA GLU A 133 -3.88 11.40 18.70
C GLU A 133 -2.64 10.50 18.52
N ALA A 134 -2.81 9.17 18.58
CA ALA A 134 -1.74 8.21 18.35
C ALA A 134 -1.10 8.38 16.97
N MET A 135 -1.91 8.57 15.92
CA MET A 135 -1.41 8.86 14.58
C MET A 135 -0.60 10.16 14.55
N TRP A 136 -1.12 11.24 15.13
CA TRP A 136 -0.40 12.51 15.20
C TRP A 136 0.90 12.43 15.98
N GLN A 137 0.97 11.63 17.05
CA GLN A 137 2.20 11.45 17.80
C GLN A 137 3.28 10.76 16.98
N GLN A 138 2.92 9.70 16.26
CA GLN A 138 3.84 9.08 15.30
C GLN A 138 4.33 10.08 14.26
N TRP A 139 3.42 10.87 13.70
CA TRP A 139 3.78 11.82 12.65
C TRP A 139 4.64 12.98 13.16
N LEU A 140 4.41 13.47 14.38
CA LEU A 140 5.05 14.68 14.89
C LEU A 140 6.29 14.43 15.74
N LYS A 141 6.36 13.30 16.45
CA LYS A 141 7.35 13.07 17.52
C LYS A 141 8.20 11.82 17.32
N GLU A 142 7.68 10.80 16.67
CA GLU A 142 8.42 9.56 16.47
C GLU A 142 9.47 9.66 15.36
N ASP A 143 10.45 8.78 15.46
CA ASP A 143 11.67 8.78 14.67
C ASP A 143 11.55 7.97 13.37
N ASP A 144 10.59 7.04 13.31
CA ASP A 144 10.27 6.10 12.22
C ASP A 144 9.50 6.77 11.06
N GLN A 145 9.89 8.00 10.71
CA GLN A 145 9.16 8.86 9.78
C GLN A 145 8.89 8.23 8.41
N LEU A 146 9.83 7.45 7.87
CA LEU A 146 9.59 6.74 6.62
C LEU A 146 8.50 5.69 6.78
N ARG A 147 8.50 4.95 7.89
CA ARG A 147 7.49 3.93 8.18
C ARG A 147 6.12 4.58 8.27
N ALA A 148 5.99 5.64 9.05
CA ALA A 148 4.76 6.42 9.17
C ALA A 148 4.23 6.87 7.80
N ARG A 149 5.11 7.37 6.92
CA ARG A 149 4.72 7.83 5.56
C ARG A 149 4.28 6.69 4.65
N VAL A 150 4.94 5.54 4.74
CA VAL A 150 4.56 4.34 3.97
C VAL A 150 3.25 3.76 4.50
N SER A 151 3.07 3.65 5.82
CA SER A 151 1.80 3.22 6.43
C SER A 151 0.64 4.12 6.02
N TRP A 152 0.84 5.45 5.99
CA TRP A 152 -0.16 6.40 5.50
C TRP A 152 -0.48 6.22 4.01
N ALA A 153 0.52 5.91 3.18
CA ALA A 153 0.30 5.59 1.78
C ALA A 153 -0.48 4.26 1.61
N LEU A 154 -0.16 3.25 2.41
CA LEU A 154 -0.85 1.96 2.41
C LEU A 154 -2.28 2.07 2.90
N LEU A 155 -2.58 2.88 3.93
CA LEU A 155 -3.95 3.15 4.38
C LEU A 155 -4.82 3.73 3.26
N GLN A 156 -4.25 4.50 2.33
CA GLN A 156 -4.96 5.04 1.17
C GLN A 156 -5.12 4.02 0.02
N ILE A 157 -4.56 2.82 0.15
CA ILE A 157 -4.71 1.70 -0.77
C ILE A 157 -5.65 0.67 -0.13
N VAL A 158 -5.28 0.12 1.03
CA VAL A 158 -6.09 -0.81 1.83
C VAL A 158 -6.91 -0.03 2.86
N VAL A 159 -7.89 0.71 2.35
CA VAL A 159 -8.64 1.71 3.13
C VAL A 159 -9.69 1.09 4.06
N VAL A 160 -9.81 1.66 5.26
CA VAL A 160 -10.95 1.50 6.18
C VAL A 160 -11.50 2.88 6.52
N SER A 161 -12.76 2.96 6.96
CA SER A 161 -13.40 4.22 7.38
C SER A 161 -14.07 4.06 8.73
N ASN A 162 -14.02 5.11 9.55
CA ASN A 162 -14.72 5.19 10.85
C ASN A 162 -16.12 5.84 10.78
N ILE A 163 -16.62 6.18 9.58
CA ILE A 163 -17.90 6.88 9.44
C ILE A 163 -19.07 5.91 9.30
N ALA A 164 -18.90 4.86 8.49
CA ALA A 164 -19.93 3.87 8.22
C ALA A 164 -19.26 2.54 7.82
N PRO A 165 -19.10 1.59 8.76
CA PRO A 165 -19.55 1.61 10.14
C PRO A 165 -18.63 2.40 11.09
N ASP A 166 -19.12 2.67 12.29
CA ASP A 166 -18.30 3.14 13.42
C ASP A 166 -17.38 2.00 13.90
N LEU A 167 -16.08 2.25 13.87
CA LEU A 167 -15.00 1.36 14.30
C LEU A 167 -14.62 1.67 15.74
N ARG A 168 -14.26 0.63 16.49
CA ARG A 168 -13.77 0.81 17.85
C ARG A 168 -12.37 1.43 17.86
N PRO A 169 -12.02 2.26 18.86
CA PRO A 169 -10.69 2.90 18.94
C PRO A 169 -9.51 1.91 18.86
N TYR A 170 -9.63 0.76 19.53
CA TYR A 170 -8.63 -0.31 19.43
C TYR A 170 -8.58 -0.95 18.04
N GLY A 171 -9.69 -1.00 17.30
CA GLY A 171 -9.73 -1.48 15.92
C GLY A 171 -9.03 -0.55 14.94
N MET A 172 -9.18 0.77 15.12
CA MET A 172 -8.45 1.77 14.32
C MET A 172 -6.95 1.72 14.63
N SER A 173 -6.60 1.74 15.92
CA SER A 173 -5.20 1.77 16.37
C SER A 173 -4.43 0.49 16.00
N SER A 174 -5.06 -0.68 16.15
CA SER A 174 -4.42 -1.95 15.74
C SER A 174 -4.28 -2.10 14.24
N TYR A 175 -5.23 -1.56 13.44
CA TYR A 175 -5.11 -1.56 11.99
C TYR A 175 -3.89 -0.73 11.54
N MET A 176 -3.66 0.41 12.18
CA MET A 176 -2.46 1.20 11.93
C MET A 176 -1.18 0.51 12.42
N ASP A 177 -1.21 -0.19 13.55
CA ASP A 177 -0.06 -0.99 14.01
C ASP A 177 0.27 -2.13 13.03
N MET A 178 -0.74 -2.76 12.45
CA MET A 178 -0.58 -3.74 11.36
C MET A 178 0.09 -3.10 10.14
N LEU A 179 -0.38 -1.92 9.68
CA LEU A 179 0.25 -1.21 8.57
C LEU A 179 1.69 -0.78 8.88
N ASN A 180 1.98 -0.35 10.12
CA ASN A 180 3.32 0.00 10.57
C ASN A 180 4.28 -1.19 10.54
N ARG A 181 3.82 -2.36 11.00
CA ARG A 181 4.59 -3.62 10.93
C ARG A 181 4.88 -3.99 9.48
N ASP A 182 3.88 -3.92 8.61
CA ASP A 182 3.96 -4.40 7.23
C ASP A 182 4.54 -3.39 6.23
N ALA A 183 4.75 -2.14 6.63
CA ALA A 183 5.24 -1.05 5.76
C ALA A 183 6.50 -1.40 4.96
N PHE A 184 7.39 -2.23 5.53
CA PHE A 184 8.62 -2.70 4.89
C PHE A 184 8.66 -4.23 4.74
N GLY A 185 7.51 -4.89 4.85
CA GLY A 185 7.36 -6.34 4.75
C GLY A 185 7.11 -6.81 3.33
N ASN A 186 6.33 -7.89 3.20
CA ASN A 186 5.94 -8.43 1.91
C ASN A 186 4.47 -8.13 1.61
N TYR A 187 4.17 -7.68 0.39
CA TYR A 187 2.80 -7.33 0.01
C TYR A 187 1.83 -8.53 0.08
N ARG A 188 2.28 -9.77 -0.14
CA ARG A 188 1.44 -10.96 0.07
C ARG A 188 1.05 -11.12 1.54
N GLN A 189 1.99 -10.87 2.46
CA GLN A 189 1.72 -10.91 3.90
C GLN A 189 0.77 -9.78 4.28
N LEU A 190 1.00 -8.56 3.80
CA LEU A 190 0.10 -7.43 4.03
C LEU A 190 -1.35 -7.74 3.59
N LEU A 191 -1.53 -8.37 2.43
CA LEU A 191 -2.87 -8.77 1.99
C LEU A 191 -3.53 -9.76 2.97
N GLU A 192 -2.78 -10.70 3.53
CA GLU A 192 -3.30 -11.65 4.54
C GLU A 192 -3.66 -10.96 5.84
N ASP A 193 -2.75 -10.14 6.35
CA ASP A 193 -2.93 -9.40 7.60
C ASP A 193 -4.13 -8.46 7.49
N VAL A 194 -4.30 -7.78 6.34
CA VAL A 194 -5.49 -6.98 6.02
C VAL A 194 -6.74 -7.86 5.94
N THR A 195 -6.68 -9.02 5.28
CA THR A 195 -7.80 -9.97 5.15
C THR A 195 -8.32 -10.43 6.50
N LEU A 196 -7.40 -10.74 7.42
CA LEU A 196 -7.72 -11.26 8.74
C LEU A 196 -7.93 -10.17 9.79
N HIS A 197 -7.68 -8.90 9.49
CA HIS A 197 -7.87 -7.85 10.46
C HIS A 197 -9.37 -7.65 10.76
N PRO A 198 -9.83 -7.70 12.03
CA PRO A 198 -11.25 -7.57 12.37
C PRO A 198 -11.85 -6.25 11.90
N THR A 199 -11.10 -5.14 11.95
CA THR A 199 -11.49 -3.84 11.38
C THR A 199 -11.82 -3.91 9.90
N MET A 200 -10.99 -4.56 9.08
CA MET A 200 -11.25 -4.71 7.64
C MET A 200 -12.42 -5.67 7.40
N GLY A 201 -12.45 -6.78 8.14
CA GLY A 201 -13.54 -7.74 8.09
C GLY A 201 -14.89 -7.10 8.37
N TYR A 202 -14.97 -6.24 9.38
CA TYR A 202 -16.16 -5.48 9.72
C TYR A 202 -16.47 -4.40 8.68
N TYR A 203 -15.48 -3.64 8.24
CA TYR A 203 -15.64 -2.56 7.25
C TYR A 203 -16.24 -3.05 5.93
N LEU A 204 -15.82 -4.22 5.45
CA LEU A 204 -16.23 -4.78 4.16
C LEU A 204 -17.11 -6.03 4.29
N ASN A 205 -17.73 -6.24 5.45
CA ASN A 205 -18.66 -7.35 5.69
C ASN A 205 -18.11 -8.75 5.36
N MET A 206 -16.79 -8.95 5.47
CA MET A 206 -16.19 -10.29 5.44
C MET A 206 -16.32 -10.98 6.79
N LEU A 207 -16.22 -10.20 7.87
CA LEU A 207 -16.49 -10.65 9.23
C LEU A 207 -17.93 -11.19 9.26
N GLN A 208 -18.08 -12.43 9.72
CA GLN A 208 -19.35 -13.14 9.81
C GLN A 208 -20.04 -13.42 8.47
N SER A 209 -19.34 -13.27 7.32
CA SER A 209 -19.86 -13.74 6.03
C SER A 209 -19.85 -15.27 5.97
N GLU A 210 -21.02 -15.88 5.91
CA GLU A 210 -21.17 -17.34 5.89
C GLU A 210 -21.48 -17.91 4.50
N LYS A 211 -21.40 -19.23 4.40
CA LYS A 211 -21.77 -20.00 3.21
C LYS A 211 -23.21 -19.70 2.77
N GLY A 212 -23.41 -19.69 1.47
CA GLY A 212 -24.74 -19.50 0.90
C GLY A 212 -25.70 -20.65 1.22
N ASN A 213 -26.99 -20.33 1.31
CA ASN A 213 -28.07 -21.29 1.36
C ASN A 213 -29.02 -21.08 0.18
N THR A 214 -29.01 -22.03 -0.75
CA THR A 214 -29.83 -21.98 -1.97
C THR A 214 -31.33 -21.92 -1.69
N ALA A 215 -31.81 -22.57 -0.63
CA ALA A 215 -33.23 -22.55 -0.28
C ALA A 215 -33.69 -21.17 0.22
N GLN A 216 -32.76 -20.36 0.75
CA GLN A 216 -33.03 -19.03 1.30
C GLN A 216 -32.55 -17.91 0.35
N GLY A 217 -31.93 -18.27 -0.78
CA GLY A 217 -31.36 -17.31 -1.73
C GLY A 217 -30.14 -16.54 -1.20
N THR A 218 -29.51 -17.00 -0.11
CA THR A 218 -28.36 -16.31 0.49
C THR A 218 -27.05 -16.79 -0.13
N HIS A 219 -26.06 -15.89 -0.16
CA HIS A 219 -24.71 -16.14 -0.66
C HIS A 219 -23.70 -15.40 0.23
N PRO A 220 -22.42 -15.82 0.23
CA PRO A 220 -21.37 -15.08 0.91
C PRO A 220 -21.30 -13.62 0.44
N ASN A 221 -20.98 -12.70 1.35
CA ASN A 221 -20.87 -11.29 1.03
C ASN A 221 -19.72 -11.03 0.03
N GLU A 222 -19.99 -10.24 -1.00
CA GLU A 222 -19.05 -10.01 -2.10
C GLU A 222 -18.20 -8.74 -1.93
N ASN A 223 -18.52 -7.87 -0.96
CA ASN A 223 -17.88 -6.56 -0.82
C ASN A 223 -16.37 -6.70 -0.68
N TYR A 224 -15.89 -7.51 0.28
CA TYR A 224 -14.46 -7.73 0.46
C TYR A 224 -13.79 -8.29 -0.80
N ALA A 225 -14.42 -9.26 -1.47
CA ALA A 225 -13.90 -9.84 -2.71
C ALA A 225 -13.78 -8.78 -3.82
N ARG A 226 -14.76 -7.87 -3.95
CA ARG A 226 -14.69 -6.76 -4.90
C ARG A 226 -13.56 -5.82 -4.57
N GLU A 227 -13.44 -5.38 -3.32
CA GLU A 227 -12.43 -4.37 -2.96
C GLU A 227 -11.01 -4.90 -3.00
N ILE A 228 -10.76 -6.13 -2.51
CA ILE A 228 -9.40 -6.70 -2.57
C ILE A 228 -8.93 -6.85 -4.01
N LEU A 229 -9.81 -7.23 -4.94
CA LEU A 229 -9.49 -7.33 -6.36
C LEU A 229 -9.38 -5.93 -7.01
N GLN A 230 -10.42 -5.10 -6.86
CA GLN A 230 -10.56 -3.85 -7.59
C GLN A 230 -9.69 -2.70 -7.06
N LEU A 231 -9.71 -2.47 -5.76
CA LEU A 231 -9.08 -1.30 -5.16
C LEU A 231 -7.70 -1.59 -4.60
N PHE A 232 -7.50 -2.80 -4.07
CA PHE A 232 -6.28 -3.10 -3.32
C PHE A 232 -5.21 -3.70 -4.21
N SER A 233 -5.55 -4.59 -5.17
CA SER A 233 -4.53 -5.42 -5.83
C SER A 233 -4.43 -5.32 -7.35
N ILE A 234 -5.51 -5.51 -8.12
CA ILE A 234 -5.42 -5.78 -9.56
C ILE A 234 -6.23 -4.82 -10.43
N GLY A 235 -7.31 -4.24 -9.92
CA GLY A 235 -8.15 -3.32 -10.69
C GLY A 235 -9.06 -3.98 -11.71
N LEU A 236 -9.93 -3.16 -12.30
CA LEU A 236 -10.97 -3.60 -13.24
C LEU A 236 -10.46 -3.97 -14.63
N VAL A 237 -9.27 -3.51 -15.02
CA VAL A 237 -8.72 -3.70 -16.37
C VAL A 237 -7.30 -4.21 -16.32
N GLN A 238 -6.94 -5.07 -17.27
CA GLN A 238 -5.59 -5.58 -17.42
C GLN A 238 -4.60 -4.45 -17.73
N LEU A 239 -3.40 -4.54 -17.15
CA LEU A 239 -2.34 -3.56 -17.28
C LEU A 239 -1.16 -4.16 -18.04
N ASN A 240 -0.51 -3.33 -18.86
CA ASN A 240 0.88 -3.55 -19.22
C ASN A 240 1.74 -3.35 -17.96
N PRO A 241 2.98 -3.85 -17.91
CA PRO A 241 3.77 -3.75 -16.68
C PRO A 241 4.10 -2.29 -16.28
N ASP A 242 3.71 -1.28 -17.09
CA ASP A 242 4.06 0.16 -16.95
C ASP A 242 2.84 0.93 -16.45
N GLY A 243 1.79 0.21 -16.07
CA GLY A 243 0.53 0.77 -15.61
C GLY A 243 -0.37 1.28 -16.74
N THR A 244 0.06 1.25 -18.01
CA THR A 244 -0.86 1.55 -19.12
C THR A 244 -1.87 0.41 -19.32
N ARG A 245 -3.06 0.74 -19.81
CA ARG A 245 -4.14 -0.24 -20.00
C ARG A 245 -3.82 -1.14 -21.20
N LYS A 246 -4.02 -2.45 -21.04
CA LYS A 246 -4.07 -3.36 -22.19
C LYS A 246 -5.38 -3.16 -22.94
N LEU A 247 -5.27 -3.01 -24.25
CA LEU A 247 -6.41 -2.81 -25.15
C LEU A 247 -6.59 -4.02 -26.05
N ASP A 248 -7.84 -4.37 -26.36
CA ASP A 248 -8.17 -5.37 -27.37
C ASP A 248 -7.97 -4.82 -28.80
N ALA A 249 -8.25 -5.65 -29.81
CA ALA A 249 -8.14 -5.28 -31.22
C ALA A 249 -9.05 -4.10 -31.64
N SER A 250 -10.07 -3.77 -30.83
CA SER A 250 -10.97 -2.64 -31.04
C SER A 250 -10.57 -1.38 -30.26
N GLY A 251 -9.46 -1.43 -29.52
CA GLY A 251 -8.97 -0.30 -28.71
C GLY A 251 -9.67 -0.17 -27.35
N LYS A 252 -10.44 -1.17 -26.90
CA LYS A 252 -11.13 -1.13 -25.61
C LYS A 252 -10.28 -1.79 -24.51
N PRO A 253 -10.26 -1.26 -23.27
CA PRO A 253 -9.60 -1.91 -22.15
C PRO A 253 -10.13 -3.32 -21.89
N ILE A 254 -9.21 -4.26 -21.70
CA ILE A 254 -9.53 -5.66 -21.40
C ILE A 254 -9.88 -5.80 -19.90
N PRO A 255 -11.06 -6.32 -19.53
CA PRO A 255 -11.40 -6.54 -18.12
C PRO A 255 -10.48 -7.55 -17.44
N THR A 256 -10.19 -7.36 -16.15
CA THR A 256 -9.36 -8.30 -15.38
C THR A 256 -10.12 -9.57 -15.01
N TYR A 257 -11.42 -9.46 -14.74
CA TYR A 257 -12.30 -10.55 -14.29
C TYR A 257 -13.76 -10.19 -14.55
N ASP A 258 -14.65 -11.16 -14.31
CA ASP A 258 -16.10 -10.99 -14.35
C ASP A 258 -16.75 -11.23 -12.97
N GLU A 259 -18.07 -11.18 -12.94
CA GLU A 259 -18.87 -11.38 -11.74
C GLU A 259 -18.76 -12.81 -11.14
N ASN A 260 -18.49 -13.81 -11.97
CA ASN A 260 -18.36 -15.19 -11.50
C ASN A 260 -17.09 -15.38 -10.68
N VAL A 261 -16.02 -14.68 -11.05
CA VAL A 261 -14.79 -14.61 -10.26
C VAL A 261 -15.07 -13.96 -8.90
N ILE A 262 -15.80 -12.84 -8.85
CA ILE A 262 -16.18 -12.20 -7.57
C ILE A 262 -16.86 -13.19 -6.64
N LYS A 263 -17.84 -13.94 -7.15
CA LYS A 263 -18.57 -14.97 -6.38
C LYS A 263 -17.66 -16.10 -5.90
N GLY A 264 -16.69 -16.53 -6.70
CA GLY A 264 -15.72 -17.54 -6.29
C GLY A 264 -14.79 -17.04 -5.17
N PHE A 265 -14.32 -15.80 -5.25
CA PHE A 265 -13.54 -15.17 -4.19
C PHE A 265 -14.38 -14.94 -2.92
N ALA A 266 -15.64 -14.51 -3.03
CA ALA A 266 -16.53 -14.34 -1.88
C ALA A 266 -16.74 -15.66 -1.12
N LYS A 267 -16.86 -16.78 -1.86
CA LYS A 267 -16.86 -18.12 -1.25
C LYS A 267 -15.53 -18.45 -0.56
N ALA A 268 -14.39 -18.15 -1.19
CA ALA A 268 -13.06 -18.39 -0.62
C ALA A 268 -12.82 -17.61 0.68
N PHE A 269 -13.42 -16.41 0.80
CA PHE A 269 -13.32 -15.55 1.99
C PHE A 269 -14.46 -15.73 3.00
N SER A 270 -15.32 -16.75 2.85
CA SER A 270 -16.40 -17.02 3.82
C SER A 270 -15.90 -17.78 5.06
N GLY A 271 -16.66 -17.71 6.16
CA GLY A 271 -16.42 -18.52 7.36
C GLY A 271 -15.34 -17.95 8.29
N TRP A 272 -15.34 -16.64 8.51
CA TRP A 272 -14.43 -15.95 9.44
C TRP A 272 -15.24 -15.13 10.45
N SER A 273 -14.85 -15.17 11.72
CA SER A 273 -15.42 -14.31 12.77
C SER A 273 -14.31 -13.83 13.72
N PHE A 274 -14.65 -13.07 14.75
CA PHE A 274 -13.69 -12.52 15.70
C PHE A 274 -12.76 -13.58 16.30
N GLY A 275 -11.49 -13.21 16.51
CA GLY A 275 -10.43 -14.11 16.96
C GLY A 275 -10.65 -14.72 18.36
N THR A 276 -11.46 -14.09 19.20
CA THR A 276 -11.77 -14.58 20.56
C THR A 276 -12.91 -15.61 20.57
N GLY A 277 -13.70 -15.69 19.49
CA GLY A 277 -14.82 -16.60 19.40
C GLY A 277 -14.39 -18.07 19.51
N ASN A 278 -15.31 -18.90 19.99
CA ASN A 278 -15.14 -20.35 20.09
C ASN A 278 -15.87 -21.05 18.93
N PRO A 279 -15.17 -21.57 17.90
CA PRO A 279 -15.79 -22.25 16.77
C PRO A 279 -16.58 -23.51 17.12
N ALA A 280 -16.44 -24.05 18.34
CA ALA A 280 -17.25 -25.17 18.83
C ALA A 280 -18.66 -24.75 19.26
N ASP A 281 -18.91 -23.45 19.50
CA ASP A 281 -20.24 -22.90 19.79
C ASP A 281 -20.74 -22.13 18.57
N ASP A 282 -21.61 -22.75 17.78
CA ASP A 282 -22.12 -22.20 16.53
C ASP A 282 -22.86 -20.85 16.70
N LYS A 283 -23.40 -20.58 17.89
CA LYS A 283 -24.05 -19.29 18.22
C LYS A 283 -23.05 -18.15 18.39
N ALA A 284 -21.81 -18.46 18.78
CA ALA A 284 -20.77 -17.46 18.95
C ALA A 284 -20.21 -16.95 17.62
N PHE A 285 -20.64 -17.50 16.47
CA PHE A 285 -20.27 -16.95 15.16
C PHE A 285 -20.76 -15.51 15.01
N SER A 286 -22.05 -15.26 15.29
CA SER A 286 -22.70 -13.95 15.15
C SER A 286 -22.82 -13.18 16.47
N ASN A 287 -22.72 -13.85 17.62
CA ASN A 287 -23.03 -13.26 18.93
C ASN A 287 -21.77 -12.93 19.74
N VAL A 288 -20.87 -12.13 19.16
CA VAL A 288 -19.65 -11.69 19.84
C VAL A 288 -19.83 -10.28 20.39
N ASP A 289 -19.40 -10.06 21.64
CA ASP A 289 -19.40 -8.74 22.28
C ASP A 289 -18.34 -7.83 21.66
N MET A 290 -18.79 -6.90 20.82
CA MET A 290 -17.92 -5.95 20.12
C MET A 290 -17.28 -4.90 21.04
N GLU A 291 -17.64 -4.84 22.33
CA GLU A 291 -16.98 -3.95 23.30
C GLU A 291 -15.65 -4.53 23.82
N GLN A 292 -15.40 -5.83 23.63
CA GLN A 292 -14.17 -6.45 24.13
C GLN A 292 -12.97 -6.09 23.27
N ILE A 293 -11.97 -5.46 23.89
CA ILE A 293 -10.70 -5.07 23.25
C ILE A 293 -10.04 -6.22 22.48
N PRO A 294 -9.94 -7.45 23.02
CA PRO A 294 -9.30 -8.56 22.32
C PRO A 294 -9.94 -8.89 20.94
N ASN A 295 -11.20 -8.53 20.71
CA ASN A 295 -11.86 -8.72 19.41
C ASN A 295 -11.28 -7.84 18.30
N TRP A 296 -10.68 -6.71 18.66
CA TRP A 296 -10.19 -5.73 17.68
C TRP A 296 -8.69 -5.81 17.45
N VAL A 297 -7.94 -6.45 18.36
CA VAL A 297 -6.48 -6.60 18.28
C VAL A 297 -6.03 -8.02 17.90
N THR A 298 -6.96 -8.98 17.85
CA THR A 298 -6.68 -10.36 17.47
C THR A 298 -7.15 -10.61 16.04
N PRO A 299 -6.33 -11.21 15.16
CA PRO A 299 -6.78 -11.63 13.84
C PRO A 299 -8.05 -12.48 13.90
N MET A 300 -8.92 -12.33 12.91
CA MET A 300 -10.11 -13.16 12.74
C MET A 300 -9.73 -14.65 12.69
N LYS A 301 -10.64 -15.48 13.18
CA LYS A 301 -10.47 -16.94 13.24
C LYS A 301 -11.43 -17.60 12.27
N ALA A 302 -11.00 -18.74 11.73
CA ALA A 302 -11.78 -19.58 10.85
C ALA A 302 -12.92 -20.31 11.57
N TRP A 303 -14.03 -20.48 10.85
CA TRP A 303 -15.23 -21.19 11.26
C TRP A 303 -15.64 -22.19 10.17
N PRO A 304 -15.10 -23.42 10.20
CA PRO A 304 -15.32 -24.40 9.14
C PRO A 304 -16.79 -24.70 8.85
N THR A 305 -17.64 -24.72 9.88
CA THR A 305 -19.10 -24.96 9.73
C THR A 305 -19.81 -23.86 8.95
N ARG A 306 -19.22 -22.67 8.87
CA ARG A 306 -19.75 -21.47 8.20
C ARG A 306 -19.10 -21.21 6.84
N HIS A 307 -18.15 -22.04 6.42
CA HIS A 307 -17.43 -21.88 5.15
C HIS A 307 -18.18 -22.48 3.96
N SER A 308 -18.07 -21.83 2.80
CA SER A 308 -18.58 -22.36 1.55
C SER A 308 -17.63 -23.43 1.00
N THR A 309 -18.02 -24.70 1.09
CA THR A 309 -17.16 -25.83 0.69
C THR A 309 -17.30 -26.24 -0.78
N GLY A 310 -18.17 -25.60 -1.56
CA GLY A 310 -18.32 -25.89 -2.99
C GLY A 310 -17.16 -25.35 -3.84
N ASP A 311 -17.18 -25.70 -5.13
CA ASP A 311 -16.20 -25.22 -6.11
C ASP A 311 -16.18 -23.68 -6.21
N LYS A 312 -14.99 -23.13 -6.50
CA LYS A 312 -14.73 -21.69 -6.55
C LYS A 312 -13.94 -21.35 -7.80
N LEU A 313 -14.46 -20.44 -8.63
CA LEU A 313 -13.74 -19.87 -9.76
C LEU A 313 -12.90 -18.68 -9.29
N LEU A 314 -11.60 -18.72 -9.54
CA LEU A 314 -10.66 -17.63 -9.27
C LEU A 314 -10.21 -16.96 -10.57
N LEU A 315 -9.19 -16.10 -10.46
CA LEU A 315 -8.58 -15.40 -11.60
C LEU A 315 -8.01 -16.38 -12.63
N ASP A 316 -7.96 -15.93 -13.89
CA ASP A 316 -7.36 -16.65 -15.02
C ASP A 316 -7.93 -18.06 -15.26
N GLY A 317 -9.20 -18.27 -14.89
CA GLY A 317 -9.89 -19.56 -15.07
C GLY A 317 -9.48 -20.64 -14.07
N LYS A 318 -8.65 -20.32 -13.07
CA LYS A 318 -8.26 -21.27 -12.03
C LYS A 318 -9.47 -21.64 -11.17
N THR A 319 -9.65 -22.91 -10.86
CA THR A 319 -10.73 -23.39 -9.99
C THR A 319 -10.18 -24.04 -8.72
N LEU A 320 -10.75 -23.72 -7.57
CA LEU A 320 -10.58 -24.50 -6.35
C LEU A 320 -11.68 -25.56 -6.29
N PRO A 321 -11.34 -26.86 -6.15
CA PRO A 321 -12.32 -27.92 -6.03
C PRO A 321 -13.03 -27.86 -4.68
N ALA A 322 -14.19 -28.51 -4.60
CA ALA A 322 -14.95 -28.65 -3.38
C ALA A 322 -14.16 -29.38 -2.27
N GLY A 323 -14.51 -29.08 -1.01
CA GLY A 323 -13.91 -29.68 0.19
C GLY A 323 -12.79 -28.85 0.84
N GLY A 324 -12.50 -27.66 0.32
CA GLY A 324 -11.57 -26.71 0.96
C GLY A 324 -12.04 -26.21 2.33
N THR A 325 -11.08 -25.78 3.14
CA THR A 325 -11.29 -25.10 4.44
C THR A 325 -11.16 -23.58 4.29
N PRO A 326 -11.69 -22.76 5.24
CA PRO A 326 -11.49 -21.31 5.24
C PRO A 326 -10.05 -20.90 4.96
N GLU A 327 -9.09 -21.50 5.66
CA GLU A 327 -7.68 -21.17 5.60
C GLU A 327 -7.08 -21.56 4.25
N SER A 328 -7.35 -22.77 3.76
CA SER A 328 -6.80 -23.25 2.49
C SER A 328 -7.32 -22.44 1.30
N ASP A 329 -8.61 -22.10 1.30
CA ASP A 329 -9.25 -21.39 0.19
C ASP A 329 -8.90 -19.90 0.21
N MET A 330 -8.88 -19.26 1.39
CA MET A 330 -8.39 -17.89 1.55
C MET A 330 -6.93 -17.79 1.09
N LYS A 331 -6.06 -18.71 1.53
CA LYS A 331 -4.65 -18.72 1.12
C LYS A 331 -4.53 -18.84 -0.41
N ALA A 332 -5.26 -19.77 -1.02
CA ALA A 332 -5.21 -19.97 -2.46
C ALA A 332 -5.76 -18.78 -3.26
N ALA A 333 -6.79 -18.10 -2.73
CA ALA A 333 -7.32 -16.86 -3.28
C ALA A 333 -6.29 -15.72 -3.21
N LEU A 334 -5.68 -15.50 -2.04
CA LEU A 334 -4.64 -14.48 -1.88
C LEU A 334 -3.39 -14.76 -2.73
N ASP A 335 -3.01 -16.04 -2.88
CA ASP A 335 -1.91 -16.44 -3.76
C ASP A 335 -2.25 -16.20 -5.24
N ALA A 336 -3.51 -16.44 -5.65
CA ALA A 336 -3.96 -16.13 -7.01
C ALA A 336 -3.90 -14.62 -7.28
N ILE A 337 -4.35 -13.80 -6.32
CA ILE A 337 -4.26 -12.33 -6.40
C ILE A 337 -2.80 -11.89 -6.53
N PHE A 338 -1.95 -12.27 -5.57
CA PHE A 338 -0.58 -11.79 -5.48
C PHE A 338 0.28 -12.14 -6.72
N ASN A 339 0.02 -13.29 -7.33
CA ASN A 339 0.73 -13.73 -8.52
C ASN A 339 0.15 -13.16 -9.83
N HIS A 340 -0.99 -12.47 -9.78
CA HIS A 340 -1.58 -11.87 -10.97
C HIS A 340 -0.68 -10.75 -11.55
N PRO A 341 -0.50 -10.68 -12.88
CA PRO A 341 0.43 -9.75 -13.54
C PRO A 341 0.08 -8.26 -13.36
N ASN A 342 -1.17 -7.93 -12.99
CA ASN A 342 -1.53 -6.54 -12.67
C ASN A 342 -0.98 -6.04 -11.33
N VAL A 343 -0.72 -6.92 -10.34
CA VAL A 343 -0.36 -6.45 -8.99
C VAL A 343 0.86 -5.52 -8.98
N PRO A 344 1.98 -5.85 -9.68
CA PRO A 344 3.17 -5.00 -9.65
C PRO A 344 2.91 -3.59 -10.18
N PRO A 345 2.41 -3.36 -11.42
CA PRO A 345 2.14 -1.99 -11.89
C PRO A 345 1.01 -1.31 -11.11
N PHE A 346 0.00 -2.05 -10.66
CA PHE A 346 -1.14 -1.50 -9.93
C PHE A 346 -0.73 -0.88 -8.58
N VAL A 347 0.06 -1.63 -7.81
CA VAL A 347 0.54 -1.19 -6.49
C VAL A 347 1.62 -0.13 -6.64
N SER A 348 2.56 -0.32 -7.57
CA SER A 348 3.65 0.63 -7.82
C SER A 348 3.14 2.02 -8.21
N LEU A 349 2.18 2.10 -9.14
CA LEU A 349 1.58 3.38 -9.54
C LEU A 349 0.98 4.13 -8.35
N ARG A 350 0.20 3.43 -7.50
CA ARG A 350 -0.45 4.04 -6.33
C ARG A 350 0.56 4.52 -5.30
N LEU A 351 1.57 3.72 -4.99
CA LEU A 351 2.61 4.12 -4.04
C LEU A 351 3.41 5.32 -4.56
N ILE A 352 3.76 5.36 -5.85
CA ILE A 352 4.41 6.53 -6.46
C ILE A 352 3.52 7.78 -6.33
N GLN A 353 2.22 7.65 -6.59
CA GLN A 353 1.25 8.74 -6.44
C GLN A 353 1.11 9.25 -5.01
N ARG A 354 1.24 8.38 -4.00
CA ARG A 354 1.18 8.76 -2.58
C ARG A 354 2.50 9.29 -2.03
N LEU A 355 3.64 8.90 -2.60
CA LEU A 355 4.95 9.29 -2.08
C LEU A 355 5.59 10.44 -2.85
N VAL A 356 5.53 10.44 -4.19
CA VAL A 356 6.42 11.27 -5.04
C VAL A 356 5.66 12.22 -5.95
N THR A 357 4.84 11.71 -6.88
CA THR A 357 4.20 12.53 -7.92
C THR A 357 2.86 11.98 -8.39
N SER A 358 1.89 12.87 -8.66
CA SER A 358 0.55 12.47 -9.10
C SER A 358 0.51 11.87 -10.51
N ASN A 359 1.51 12.17 -11.34
CA ASN A 359 1.55 11.79 -12.75
C ASN A 359 2.92 11.21 -13.14
N PRO A 360 3.29 10.03 -12.59
CA PRO A 360 4.56 9.39 -12.95
C PRO A 360 4.56 8.92 -14.40
N SER A 361 5.73 8.90 -15.04
CA SER A 361 5.85 8.31 -16.37
C SER A 361 5.60 6.80 -16.37
N PRO A 362 5.17 6.20 -17.50
CA PRO A 362 5.10 4.76 -17.66
C PRO A 362 6.43 4.05 -17.37
N ASP A 363 7.57 4.66 -17.71
CA ASP A 363 8.89 4.08 -17.47
C ASP A 363 9.22 4.02 -15.97
N TYR A 364 8.82 5.04 -15.20
CA TYR A 364 8.96 5.02 -13.74
C TYR A 364 8.10 3.91 -13.13
N VAL A 365 6.85 3.77 -13.57
CA VAL A 365 5.99 2.67 -13.11
C VAL A 365 6.58 1.31 -13.48
N ARG A 366 7.09 1.12 -14.72
CA ARG A 366 7.78 -0.13 -15.14
C ARG A 366 8.92 -0.47 -14.20
N ARG A 367 9.85 0.45 -13.96
CA ARG A 367 11.04 0.18 -13.13
C ARG A 367 10.67 -0.27 -11.73
N VAL A 368 9.70 0.40 -11.09
CA VAL A 368 9.24 0.02 -9.74
C VAL A 368 8.45 -1.30 -9.78
N ALA A 369 7.62 -1.52 -10.80
CA ALA A 369 6.89 -2.77 -10.99
C ALA A 369 7.84 -3.96 -11.20
N ASP A 370 8.96 -3.77 -11.88
CA ASP A 370 9.99 -4.80 -12.05
C ASP A 370 10.64 -5.15 -10.70
N VAL A 371 10.94 -4.16 -9.86
CA VAL A 371 11.43 -4.39 -8.47
C VAL A 371 10.38 -5.10 -7.62
N PHE A 372 9.11 -4.71 -7.73
CA PHE A 372 8.02 -5.45 -7.06
C PHE A 372 7.97 -6.89 -7.55
N ALA A 373 8.14 -7.13 -8.85
CA ALA A 373 8.10 -8.47 -9.42
C ALA A 373 9.26 -9.34 -8.93
N ASN A 374 10.43 -8.74 -8.77
CA ASN A 374 11.62 -9.36 -8.22
C ASN A 374 12.58 -8.28 -7.70
N ASN A 375 12.86 -8.31 -6.39
CA ASN A 375 13.78 -7.36 -5.74
C ASN A 375 15.27 -7.56 -6.09
N GLY A 376 15.59 -8.42 -7.06
CA GLY A 376 16.93 -8.85 -7.46
C GLY A 376 17.48 -10.04 -6.68
N ALA A 377 16.78 -10.49 -5.63
CA ALA A 377 17.08 -11.72 -4.89
C ALA A 377 16.02 -12.82 -5.11
N GLY A 378 15.16 -12.66 -6.11
CA GLY A 378 14.06 -13.58 -6.39
C GLY A 378 12.83 -13.40 -5.49
N VAL A 379 12.79 -12.34 -4.66
CA VAL A 379 11.66 -12.08 -3.76
C VAL A 379 10.70 -11.10 -4.44
N ARG A 380 9.49 -11.59 -4.68
CA ARG A 380 8.36 -10.78 -5.16
C ARG A 380 7.70 -10.04 -4.01
N GLY A 381 7.25 -8.81 -4.24
CA GLY A 381 6.42 -8.04 -3.31
C GLY A 381 7.16 -7.48 -2.10
N ASP A 382 8.48 -7.41 -2.12
CA ASP A 382 9.29 -6.79 -1.08
C ASP A 382 9.04 -5.27 -1.05
N LEU A 383 8.25 -4.81 -0.08
CA LEU A 383 7.86 -3.41 0.03
C LEU A 383 9.04 -2.51 0.43
N LYS A 384 10.06 -3.04 1.12
CA LYS A 384 11.28 -2.30 1.42
C LYS A 384 12.02 -1.96 0.13
N ALA A 385 12.20 -2.95 -0.74
CA ALA A 385 12.84 -2.76 -2.04
C ALA A 385 12.02 -1.83 -2.94
N VAL A 386 10.68 -1.97 -2.96
CA VAL A 386 9.78 -1.12 -3.73
C VAL A 386 9.83 0.34 -3.26
N VAL A 387 9.75 0.60 -1.94
CA VAL A 387 9.84 1.97 -1.40
C VAL A 387 11.18 2.62 -1.73
N ARG A 388 12.28 1.85 -1.63
CA ARG A 388 13.60 2.31 -2.06
C ARG A 388 13.63 2.64 -3.56
N ALA A 389 13.10 1.77 -4.41
CA ALA A 389 13.02 2.00 -5.85
C ALA A 389 12.23 3.27 -6.19
N ILE A 390 11.10 3.51 -5.52
CA ILE A 390 10.31 4.73 -5.67
C ILE A 390 11.14 5.96 -5.27
N LEU A 391 11.71 5.96 -4.06
CA LEU A 391 12.41 7.15 -3.57
C LEU A 391 13.75 7.39 -4.27
N LEU A 392 14.37 6.40 -4.91
CA LEU A 392 15.66 6.57 -5.58
C LEU A 392 15.55 6.57 -7.11
N ASP A 393 14.33 6.49 -7.66
CA ASP A 393 14.14 6.46 -9.10
C ASP A 393 14.76 7.71 -9.78
N PRO A 394 15.40 7.58 -10.96
CA PRO A 394 15.98 8.70 -11.67
C PRO A 394 14.97 9.83 -11.94
N GLU A 395 13.69 9.53 -12.19
CA GLU A 395 12.66 10.54 -12.38
C GLU A 395 12.35 11.28 -11.07
N ALA A 396 12.37 10.58 -9.93
CA ALA A 396 12.18 11.19 -8.61
C ALA A 396 13.37 12.06 -8.20
N ARG A 397 14.60 11.70 -8.59
CA ARG A 397 15.86 12.37 -8.24
C ARG A 397 16.37 13.34 -9.31
N ASP A 398 15.75 13.41 -10.48
CA ASP A 398 16.09 14.43 -11.48
C ASP A 398 15.78 15.83 -10.94
N VAL A 399 16.83 16.63 -10.73
CA VAL A 399 16.72 18.00 -10.21
C VAL A 399 16.04 18.94 -11.20
N ASN A 400 16.09 18.65 -12.51
CA ASN A 400 15.42 19.45 -13.53
C ASN A 400 13.90 19.34 -13.42
N LYS A 401 13.39 18.23 -12.87
CA LYS A 401 11.96 18.05 -12.62
C LYS A 401 11.43 18.98 -11.52
N MET A 402 12.28 19.58 -10.68
CA MET A 402 11.83 20.51 -9.64
C MET A 402 11.23 21.81 -10.20
N SER A 403 11.61 22.20 -11.42
CA SER A 403 11.05 23.35 -12.12
C SER A 403 9.99 23.00 -13.16
N ASP A 404 9.69 21.71 -13.39
CA ASP A 404 8.61 21.29 -14.28
C ASP A 404 7.26 21.45 -13.56
N PRO A 405 6.37 22.35 -14.02
CA PRO A 405 5.07 22.55 -13.38
C PRO A 405 4.14 21.33 -13.45
N ARG A 406 4.49 20.30 -14.25
CA ARG A 406 3.73 19.06 -14.39
C ARG A 406 4.26 17.93 -13.51
N PHE A 407 5.37 18.14 -12.79
CA PHE A 407 5.97 17.12 -11.93
C PHE A 407 5.73 17.40 -10.44
N GLY A 408 5.66 16.33 -9.65
CA GLY A 408 5.34 16.39 -8.22
C GLY A 408 3.87 16.13 -7.95
N LYS A 409 3.40 16.54 -6.77
CA LYS A 409 2.01 16.39 -6.33
C LYS A 409 1.62 17.51 -5.39
N GLN A 410 0.32 17.79 -5.33
CA GLN A 410 -0.22 18.61 -4.25
C GLN A 410 -0.01 17.88 -2.92
N ARG A 411 0.47 18.61 -1.91
CA ARG A 411 0.66 18.06 -0.57
C ARG A 411 -0.71 17.90 0.08
N GLU A 412 -1.00 16.70 0.56
CA GLU A 412 -2.24 16.41 1.28
C GLU A 412 -2.39 17.33 2.50
N PRO A 413 -3.59 17.83 2.83
CA PRO A 413 -3.81 18.76 3.94
C PRO A 413 -3.21 18.28 5.27
N VAL A 414 -3.40 17.00 5.62
CA VAL A 414 -2.82 16.38 6.83
C VAL A 414 -1.30 16.44 6.85
N ILE A 415 -0.63 16.18 5.72
CA ILE A 415 0.84 16.22 5.61
C ILE A 415 1.32 17.67 5.65
N ARG A 416 0.59 18.60 5.00
CA ARG A 416 0.93 20.03 5.05
C ARG A 416 0.87 20.56 6.48
N PHE A 417 -0.16 20.18 7.23
CA PHE A 417 -0.30 20.56 8.63
C PHE A 417 0.77 19.93 9.52
N ALA A 418 1.01 18.62 9.39
CA ALA A 418 2.09 17.93 10.09
C ALA A 418 3.45 18.58 9.83
N ASN A 419 3.73 18.94 8.57
CA ASN A 419 4.99 19.55 8.16
C ASN A 419 5.21 20.90 8.85
N LEU A 420 4.18 21.75 8.91
CA LEU A 420 4.24 23.01 9.64
C LEU A 420 4.54 22.77 11.13
N LEU A 421 3.81 21.87 11.77
CA LEU A 421 3.99 21.58 13.20
C LEU A 421 5.39 21.02 13.50
N ARG A 422 5.91 20.14 12.63
CA ARG A 422 7.26 19.59 12.77
C ARG A 422 8.35 20.64 12.60
N ALA A 423 8.22 21.52 11.61
CA ALA A 423 9.22 22.56 11.32
C ALA A 423 9.39 23.56 12.47
N PHE A 424 8.34 23.82 13.24
CA PHE A 424 8.38 24.69 14.42
C PHE A 424 8.55 23.93 15.74
N ASN A 425 8.80 22.61 15.69
CA ASN A 425 8.84 21.74 16.85
C ASN A 425 7.66 21.96 17.80
N ALA A 426 6.45 22.05 17.25
CA ALA A 426 5.25 22.36 18.01
C ALA A 426 5.03 21.33 19.12
N THR A 427 4.69 21.81 20.32
CA THR A 427 4.36 20.97 21.47
C THR A 427 3.01 21.38 22.05
N SER A 428 2.29 20.40 22.58
CA SER A 428 1.07 20.65 23.35
C SER A 428 1.41 20.90 24.81
N LYS A 429 0.85 21.96 25.41
CA LYS A 429 1.04 22.25 26.85
C LYS A 429 0.49 21.14 27.75
N SER A 430 -0.57 20.45 27.32
CA SER A 430 -1.14 19.31 28.05
C SER A 430 -0.41 18.00 27.79
N GLY A 431 0.58 17.99 26.88
CA GLY A 431 1.19 16.76 26.37
C GLY A 431 0.27 15.94 25.45
N THR A 432 -0.94 16.45 25.15
CA THR A 432 -1.92 15.76 24.30
C THR A 432 -2.18 16.48 22.97
N ASN A 433 -2.17 15.75 21.85
CA ASN A 433 -2.38 16.30 20.50
C ASN A 433 -3.86 16.20 20.11
N ARG A 434 -4.66 17.20 20.48
CA ARG A 434 -6.09 17.27 20.16
C ARG A 434 -6.35 17.79 18.74
N ILE A 435 -5.87 17.06 17.74
CA ILE A 435 -6.08 17.37 16.32
C ILE A 435 -7.00 16.27 15.74
N GLN A 436 -8.22 16.64 15.37
CA GLN A 436 -9.27 15.68 14.97
C GLN A 436 -9.79 15.99 13.57
N TYR A 437 -10.43 17.14 13.40
CA TYR A 437 -11.01 17.59 12.14
C TYR A 437 -10.14 18.68 11.50
N LEU A 438 -9.77 18.50 10.24
CA LEU A 438 -9.01 19.49 9.45
C LEU A 438 -9.84 20.12 8.32
N ASP A 439 -11.11 19.74 8.20
CA ASP A 439 -12.08 20.13 7.18
C ASP A 439 -13.00 21.27 7.62
N SER A 440 -12.89 21.73 8.87
CA SER A 440 -13.70 22.80 9.46
C SER A 440 -13.07 24.20 9.38
N ALA A 441 -12.17 24.43 8.41
CA ALA A 441 -11.60 25.75 8.12
C ALA A 441 -12.24 26.39 6.89
#